data_AF-A0A327TBP6-F1
#
_entry.id   AF-A0A327TBP6-F1
#
_cell.length_a   1.000
_cell.length_b   1.000
_cell.length_c   1.000
_cell.angle_alpha   90.00
_cell.angle_beta   90.00
_cell.angle_gamma   90.00
#
_symmetry.space_group_name_H-M   'P 1'
#
loop_
_entity.id
_entity.type
_entity.pdbx_description
1 polymer ?
#
loop_
_entity_poly.entity_id
_entity_poly.type
_entity_poly.pdbx_seq_one_letter_code
_entity_poly.pdbx_strand_id
1 'polypeptide(L)'
;MTAGPVTRLRRRTLAGTVGLATALGLLTAVGPAAATAGATGTPCANPVDPTGVSYPLPCLRQVFADNFDGTALDPAKWNVRQTSWSNDSNVSVSGGELNIDMKRVSASAGKDGFRGGGVSSKQRFGYGYYEITATLPQLTPGWHPAFWTQMWDGAEGRPVYDRPFTELDVFEVQSVAPHGTAPATTKLDGGVITWNNNTSGNDVKNSEFKPRFPWKKADGTPLWNERHRYGLYYTPTALTYVLDGTPIGTVPNPVRDPMPGTASYPAAAYNSPMSIWISAVLTTPAYIGADVPVGTDFGTYRVDRVAYYAPDGQVPPVDDPTPLPDAFTTVAEDFADGAARWWKKPGSTWTTVPAGTGHGLRHPSAQGDAIALLGQPVADPQPPNTLPFAPDWTNVAVEATVTLDGAGQGAGLMARAKDDQNYYYLQLLPAKQQVALVRKADGASTVLATAPAAVTPGTAYRLKLTVEDNTLTGYVDGVRKLAKDDFAFGTGRIGLKGYQQAFTASGLTVTALG
;
A
#
# COMPACT_ATOMS: atom_id res chain seq x y z
N MET A 1 57.43 17.54 27.58
CA MET A 1 57.13 16.40 26.68
C MET A 1 56.17 15.48 27.41
N THR A 2 55.03 15.22 26.78
CA THR A 2 53.77 14.70 27.32
C THR A 2 53.64 13.19 27.18
N ALA A 3 53.15 12.51 28.22
CA ALA A 3 51.99 11.58 28.23
C ALA A 3 51.97 10.77 29.54
N GLY A 4 50.87 10.87 30.29
CA GLY A 4 50.66 10.19 31.57
C GLY A 4 49.96 8.83 31.47
N PRO A 5 49.89 8.04 32.56
CA PRO A 5 49.41 6.66 32.53
C PRO A 5 47.97 6.46 33.06
N VAL A 6 47.41 5.35 32.58
CA VAL A 6 46.12 4.71 32.87
C VAL A 6 45.91 4.43 34.36
N THR A 7 44.67 4.61 34.87
CA THR A 7 44.26 4.00 36.15
C THR A 7 42.86 3.38 36.08
N ARG A 8 42.78 2.10 36.47
CA ARG A 8 41.56 1.30 36.68
C ARG A 8 40.88 1.70 38.00
N LEU A 9 39.55 1.69 38.06
CA LEU A 9 38.79 1.78 39.32
C LEU A 9 38.12 0.44 39.69
N ARG A 10 38.23 0.15 41.00
CA ARG A 10 37.86 -1.08 41.69
C ARG A 10 36.38 -1.12 42.07
N ARG A 11 35.81 -2.34 42.08
CA ARG A 11 34.58 -2.71 42.78
C ARG A 11 34.77 -2.63 44.31
N ARG A 12 33.71 -2.21 45.01
CA ARG A 12 33.47 -2.55 46.43
C ARG A 12 32.04 -3.04 46.59
N THR A 13 31.91 -4.24 47.14
CA THR A 13 30.71 -4.86 47.67
C THR A 13 30.54 -4.46 49.14
N LEU A 14 29.29 -4.35 49.61
CA LEU A 14 28.95 -4.65 51.00
C LEU A 14 27.50 -5.16 51.08
N ALA A 15 27.36 -6.23 51.85
CA ALA A 15 26.16 -7.04 52.05
C ALA A 15 25.29 -6.52 53.20
N GLY A 16 24.03 -6.95 53.23
CA GLY A 16 23.17 -6.82 54.40
C GLY A 16 21.75 -7.33 54.14
N THR A 17 21.51 -8.60 54.44
CA THR A 17 20.17 -9.21 54.56
C THR A 17 19.83 -9.35 56.04
N VAL A 18 18.66 -8.85 56.47
CA VAL A 18 17.92 -9.30 57.66
C VAL A 18 16.43 -9.23 57.33
N GLY A 19 15.69 -10.28 57.70
CA GLY A 19 14.32 -10.54 57.27
C GLY A 19 13.23 -10.16 58.28
N LEU A 20 12.02 -10.16 57.72
CA LEU A 20 10.68 -10.47 58.25
C LEU A 20 10.15 -9.71 59.49
N ALA A 21 9.08 -8.94 59.25
CA ALA A 21 7.90 -8.92 60.12
C ALA A 21 6.64 -8.58 59.27
N THR A 22 5.65 -9.45 59.37
CA THR A 22 4.33 -9.40 58.76
C THR A 22 3.44 -8.34 59.41
N ALA A 23 2.71 -7.56 58.61
CA ALA A 23 1.50 -6.87 59.04
C ALA A 23 0.46 -6.94 57.90
N LEU A 24 -0.62 -7.67 58.18
CA LEU A 24 -1.82 -7.78 57.36
C LEU A 24 -2.54 -6.42 57.36
N GLY A 25 -2.59 -5.74 56.22
CA GLY A 25 -3.40 -4.55 56.02
C GLY A 25 -4.29 -4.73 54.79
N LEU A 26 -5.61 -4.79 55.01
CA LEU A 26 -6.61 -4.74 53.95
C LEU A 26 -6.38 -3.48 53.09
N LEU A 27 -5.99 -3.67 51.83
CA LEU A 27 -6.04 -2.62 50.83
C LEU A 27 -7.15 -2.95 49.83
N THR A 28 -8.21 -2.16 49.88
CA THR A 28 -9.26 -2.11 48.85
C THR A 28 -8.60 -1.85 47.49
N ALA A 29 -8.83 -2.74 46.53
CA ALA A 29 -8.40 -2.53 45.15
C ALA A 29 -9.14 -1.33 44.55
N VAL A 30 -8.45 -0.18 44.47
CA VAL A 30 -8.82 0.89 43.57
C VAL A 30 -8.34 0.46 42.19
N GLY A 31 -9.26 0.00 41.34
CA GLY A 31 -8.97 -0.25 39.93
C GLY A 31 -8.43 1.03 39.27
N PRO A 32 -7.61 0.93 38.21
CA PRO A 32 -7.11 2.11 37.54
C PRO A 32 -8.31 2.88 36.99
N ALA A 33 -8.51 4.08 37.53
CA ALA A 33 -9.47 5.02 36.99
C ALA A 33 -9.07 5.25 35.53
N ALA A 34 -10.00 4.94 34.62
CA ALA A 34 -9.92 5.38 33.24
C ALA A 34 -9.70 6.90 33.27
N ALA A 35 -8.50 7.34 32.88
CA ALA A 35 -8.23 8.73 32.66
C ALA A 35 -9.10 9.16 31.48
N THR A 36 -10.26 9.73 31.77
CA THR A 36 -10.97 10.59 30.83
C THR A 36 -10.05 11.78 30.58
N ALA A 37 -9.23 11.69 29.53
CA ALA A 37 -8.51 12.82 29.00
C ALA A 37 -9.55 13.84 28.55
N GLY A 38 -9.84 14.81 29.42
CA GLY A 38 -10.60 15.99 29.07
C GLY A 38 -9.88 16.69 27.93
N ALA A 39 -10.60 16.94 26.84
CA ALA A 39 -10.17 17.78 25.74
C ALA A 39 -9.94 19.22 26.24
N THR A 40 -8.76 19.49 26.79
CA THR A 40 -8.26 20.86 26.92
C THR A 40 -7.75 21.27 25.55
N GLY A 41 -8.64 21.92 24.80
CA GLY A 41 -8.49 22.20 23.38
C GLY A 41 -7.23 23.01 23.04
N THR A 42 -6.46 22.49 22.10
CA THR A 42 -5.64 23.31 21.21
C THR A 42 -6.54 24.39 20.61
N PRO A 43 -6.15 25.68 20.64
CA PRO A 43 -6.91 26.73 20.00
C PRO A 43 -7.23 26.37 18.55
N CYS A 44 -8.47 26.61 18.13
CA CYS A 44 -8.87 26.53 16.74
C CYS A 44 -7.98 27.46 15.90
N ALA A 45 -7.05 26.91 15.12
CA ALA A 45 -6.45 27.64 14.03
C ALA A 45 -7.25 27.28 12.78
N ASN A 46 -8.08 28.20 12.28
CA ASN A 46 -8.50 28.11 10.88
C ASN A 46 -7.25 27.94 10.01
N PRO A 47 -7.28 27.24 8.87
CA PRO A 47 -6.12 27.15 7.98
C PRO A 47 -5.63 28.56 7.67
N VAL A 48 -4.57 29.01 8.36
CA VAL A 48 -4.06 30.38 8.22
C VAL A 48 -3.19 30.36 6.97
N ASP A 49 -3.49 31.22 6.01
CA ASP A 49 -2.53 31.56 4.96
C ASP A 49 -1.25 32.13 5.61
N PRO A 50 -0.02 31.84 5.14
CA PRO A 50 1.15 32.65 5.49
C PRO A 50 0.95 34.18 5.36
N THR A 51 -0.05 34.65 4.61
CA THR A 51 -0.45 36.08 4.56
C THR A 51 -1.39 36.54 5.69
N GLY A 52 -1.84 35.63 6.57
CA GLY A 52 -2.66 35.94 7.76
C GLY A 52 -4.17 36.06 7.53
N VAL A 53 -4.68 35.72 6.35
CA VAL A 53 -6.13 35.86 6.05
C VAL A 53 -6.92 34.64 6.52
N SER A 54 -7.93 34.87 7.38
CA SER A 54 -8.89 33.86 7.83
C SER A 54 -10.17 33.92 6.98
N TYR A 55 -10.56 32.79 6.38
CA TYR A 55 -11.79 32.67 5.58
C TYR A 55 -12.83 31.79 6.31
N PRO A 56 -14.14 31.91 6.02
CA PRO A 56 -15.19 31.31 6.84
C PRO A 56 -15.38 29.83 6.51
N LEU A 57 -14.34 29.03 6.73
CA LEU A 57 -14.52 27.64 7.09
C LEU A 57 -14.85 27.58 8.59
N PRO A 58 -15.60 26.56 9.06
CA PRO A 58 -15.78 26.36 10.50
C PRO A 58 -14.43 26.23 11.20
N CYS A 59 -14.39 26.33 12.53
CA CYS A 59 -13.18 25.95 13.25
C CYS A 59 -12.80 24.51 12.86
N LEU A 60 -11.62 24.35 12.29
CA LEU A 60 -11.03 23.08 11.92
C LEU A 60 -9.74 22.87 12.73
N ARG A 61 -9.41 21.61 13.00
CA ARG A 61 -8.21 21.20 13.73
C ARG A 61 -7.43 20.22 12.87
N GLN A 62 -6.11 20.40 12.80
CA GLN A 62 -5.23 19.55 12.01
C GLN A 62 -5.21 18.13 12.60
N VAL A 63 -5.46 17.14 11.76
CA VAL A 63 -5.47 15.71 12.13
C VAL A 63 -4.24 15.01 11.53
N PHE A 64 -3.88 15.37 10.30
CA PHE A 64 -2.75 14.83 9.58
C PHE A 64 -2.01 15.96 8.86
N ALA A 65 -0.69 15.87 8.84
CA ALA A 65 0.13 16.71 7.97
C ALA A 65 1.47 16.04 7.64
N ASP A 66 1.97 16.40 6.46
CA ASP A 66 3.36 16.20 6.09
C ASP A 66 3.88 17.44 5.37
N ASN A 67 5.00 17.97 5.85
CA ASN A 67 5.71 19.10 5.26
C ASN A 67 6.92 18.62 4.42
N PHE A 68 7.18 17.32 4.38
CA PHE A 68 8.30 16.75 3.63
C PHE A 68 9.68 17.33 4.01
N ASP A 69 9.84 17.77 5.26
CA ASP A 69 11.08 18.34 5.82
C ASP A 69 12.23 17.32 5.96
N GLY A 70 11.94 16.03 5.75
CA GLY A 70 12.92 14.95 5.82
C GLY A 70 13.84 14.87 4.61
N THR A 71 14.66 13.81 4.58
CA THR A 71 15.55 13.49 3.45
C THR A 71 15.00 12.36 2.56
N ALA A 72 13.84 11.82 2.90
CA ALA A 72 13.17 10.73 2.20
C ALA A 72 11.67 10.75 2.55
N LEU A 73 10.86 10.08 1.71
CA LEU A 73 9.44 9.87 1.99
C LEU A 73 9.28 9.08 3.29
N ASP A 74 8.40 9.52 4.18
CA ASP A 74 8.13 8.84 5.44
C ASP A 74 7.33 7.54 5.20
N PRO A 75 7.94 6.35 5.35
CA PRO A 75 7.26 5.09 5.09
C PRO A 75 6.20 4.76 6.14
N ALA A 76 6.14 5.48 7.27
CA ALA A 76 5.05 5.33 8.24
C ALA A 76 3.77 6.04 7.77
N LYS A 77 3.90 7.06 6.92
CA LYS A 77 2.77 7.86 6.44
C LYS A 77 2.34 7.50 5.01
N TRP A 78 3.29 7.10 4.17
CA TRP A 78 3.07 7.02 2.73
C TRP A 78 3.45 5.66 2.15
N ASN A 79 2.71 5.24 1.14
CA ASN A 79 3.11 4.25 0.16
C ASN A 79 3.54 4.96 -1.12
N VAL A 80 4.45 4.33 -1.87
CA VAL A 80 4.75 4.73 -3.25
C VAL A 80 3.79 4.00 -4.19
N ARG A 81 3.21 4.73 -5.13
CA ARG A 81 2.35 4.17 -6.18
C ARG A 81 3.19 3.29 -7.11
N GLN A 82 2.84 2.01 -7.19
CA GLN A 82 3.56 1.01 -8.01
C GLN A 82 2.88 0.72 -9.36
N THR A 83 1.75 1.36 -9.68
CA THR A 83 0.91 1.03 -10.85
C THR A 83 0.49 2.26 -11.66
N SER A 84 0.14 2.04 -12.93
CA SER A 84 -0.26 3.10 -13.89
C SER A 84 0.85 4.10 -14.19
N TRP A 85 1.89 3.67 -14.91
CA TRP A 85 2.99 4.52 -15.42
C TRP A 85 3.87 5.16 -14.34
N SER A 86 3.80 4.69 -13.10
CA SER A 86 4.52 5.23 -11.95
C SER A 86 5.70 4.34 -11.53
N ASN A 87 6.71 4.93 -10.88
CA ASN A 87 7.87 4.22 -10.33
C ASN A 87 8.45 5.00 -9.12
N ASP A 88 9.07 4.30 -8.18
CA ASP A 88 9.69 4.87 -6.98
C ASP A 88 10.89 5.79 -7.31
N SER A 89 11.62 5.52 -8.39
CA SER A 89 12.73 6.36 -8.84
C SER A 89 12.31 7.78 -9.23
N ASN A 90 11.01 8.03 -9.45
CA ASN A 90 10.45 9.32 -9.81
C ASN A 90 9.84 10.06 -8.62
N VAL A 91 9.87 9.46 -7.43
CA VAL A 91 9.40 10.06 -6.18
C VAL A 91 10.60 10.32 -5.30
N SER A 92 10.79 11.57 -4.89
CA SER A 92 11.85 11.93 -3.95
C SER A 92 11.38 12.99 -2.96
N VAL A 93 12.02 13.04 -1.79
CA VAL A 93 11.83 14.12 -0.83
C VAL A 93 13.17 14.83 -0.68
N SER A 94 13.18 16.12 -0.99
CA SER A 94 14.37 16.95 -0.89
C SER A 94 13.98 18.42 -0.80
N GLY A 95 14.77 19.21 -0.06
CA GLY A 95 14.55 20.67 0.03
C GLY A 95 13.23 21.09 0.69
N GLY A 96 12.63 20.24 1.53
CA GLY A 96 11.31 20.49 2.12
C GLY A 96 10.15 20.24 1.17
N GLU A 97 10.36 19.47 0.09
CA GLU A 97 9.35 19.16 -0.90
C GLU A 97 9.31 17.67 -1.21
N LEU A 98 8.11 17.12 -1.39
CA LEU A 98 7.89 15.93 -2.20
C LEU A 98 7.96 16.31 -3.69
N ASN A 99 8.79 15.60 -4.43
CA ASN A 99 9.06 15.81 -5.85
C ASN A 99 8.57 14.58 -6.63
N ILE A 100 7.70 14.81 -7.61
CA ILE A 100 7.22 13.78 -8.53
C ILE A 100 7.63 14.15 -9.96
N ASP A 101 8.62 13.44 -10.48
CA ASP A 101 9.20 13.70 -11.79
C ASP A 101 8.42 13.02 -12.92
N MET A 102 8.31 13.72 -14.06
CA MET A 102 7.71 13.20 -15.30
C MET A 102 8.77 13.12 -16.38
N LYS A 103 9.12 11.91 -16.83
CA LYS A 103 10.27 11.69 -17.71
C LYS A 103 9.96 10.78 -18.89
N ARG A 104 10.60 11.06 -20.03
CA ARG A 104 10.75 10.10 -21.13
C ARG A 104 11.88 9.16 -20.76
N VAL A 105 11.62 7.86 -20.82
CA VAL A 105 12.60 6.81 -20.53
C VAL A 105 12.63 5.79 -21.66
N SER A 106 13.53 4.81 -21.61
CA SER A 106 13.49 3.70 -22.56
C SER A 106 12.17 2.93 -22.43
N ALA A 107 11.72 2.29 -23.51
CA ALA A 107 10.53 1.45 -23.48
C ALA A 107 10.64 0.27 -22.48
N SER A 108 11.87 -0.19 -22.21
CA SER A 108 12.15 -1.21 -21.18
C SER A 108 12.09 -0.66 -19.75
N ALA A 109 12.27 0.66 -19.58
CA ALA A 109 12.21 1.30 -18.28
C ALA A 109 10.78 1.75 -17.95
N GLY A 110 10.06 2.38 -18.88
CA GLY A 110 8.73 2.92 -18.61
C GLY A 110 7.67 2.31 -19.50
N LYS A 111 6.42 2.26 -19.01
CA LYS A 111 5.29 1.94 -19.87
C LYS A 111 5.27 2.96 -21.02
N ASP A 112 5.08 2.48 -22.25
CA ASP A 112 5.23 3.18 -23.55
C ASP A 112 6.37 4.23 -23.63
N GLY A 113 7.48 3.99 -22.90
CA GLY A 113 8.63 4.90 -22.87
C GLY A 113 8.48 6.11 -21.95
N PHE A 114 7.55 6.10 -20.99
CA PHE A 114 7.31 7.20 -20.06
C PHE A 114 7.23 6.71 -18.60
N ARG A 115 7.67 7.56 -17.67
CA ARG A 115 7.53 7.36 -16.23
C ARG A 115 7.09 8.64 -15.54
N GLY A 116 6.02 8.51 -14.77
CA GLY A 116 5.61 9.46 -13.75
C GLY A 116 5.81 8.87 -12.35
N GLY A 117 5.03 9.35 -11.38
CA GLY A 117 5.13 8.86 -10.01
C GLY A 117 3.88 9.20 -9.20
N GLY A 118 3.86 8.72 -7.96
CA GLY A 118 2.83 9.09 -7.01
C GLY A 118 3.03 8.46 -5.65
N VAL A 119 2.36 9.02 -4.66
CA VAL A 119 2.31 8.53 -3.30
C VAL A 119 0.87 8.52 -2.81
N SER A 120 0.62 7.70 -1.80
CA SER A 120 -0.69 7.53 -1.20
C SER A 120 -0.57 7.40 0.31
N SER A 121 -1.48 8.01 1.06
CA SER A 121 -1.44 7.96 2.51
C SER A 121 -1.88 6.60 3.05
N LYS A 122 -1.19 6.13 4.08
CA LYS A 122 -1.60 4.93 4.85
C LYS A 122 -2.78 5.22 5.76
N GLN A 123 -2.80 6.42 6.36
CA GLN A 123 -3.96 6.90 7.08
C GLN A 123 -5.10 7.21 6.12
N ARG A 124 -6.32 6.88 6.52
CA ARG A 124 -7.55 7.15 5.78
C ARG A 124 -8.36 8.27 6.43
N PHE A 125 -9.16 8.92 5.61
CA PHE A 125 -9.90 10.13 5.92
C PHE A 125 -11.35 10.02 5.43
N GLY A 126 -12.21 10.93 5.87
CA GLY A 126 -13.59 11.06 5.42
C GLY A 126 -13.97 12.53 5.33
N TYR A 127 -15.19 12.91 5.71
CA TYR A 127 -15.57 14.33 5.82
C TYR A 127 -14.52 15.18 6.54
N GLY A 128 -14.22 16.35 5.99
CA GLY A 128 -13.15 17.21 6.48
C GLY A 128 -12.59 18.10 5.39
N TYR A 129 -11.51 18.79 5.71
CA TYR A 129 -10.81 19.68 4.79
C TYR A 129 -9.50 19.06 4.36
N TYR A 130 -9.37 18.80 3.07
CA TYR A 130 -8.17 18.30 2.40
C TYR A 130 -7.42 19.49 1.82
N GLU A 131 -6.13 19.58 2.07
CA GLU A 131 -5.30 20.70 1.65
C GLU A 131 -3.94 20.22 1.13
N ILE A 132 -3.51 20.83 0.02
CA ILE A 132 -2.18 20.64 -0.53
C ILE A 132 -1.59 22.00 -0.91
N THR A 133 -0.32 22.22 -0.58
CA THR A 133 0.48 23.33 -1.10
C THR A 133 1.47 22.76 -2.11
N ALA A 134 1.38 23.24 -3.34
CA ALA A 134 2.04 22.62 -4.47
C ALA A 134 2.43 23.64 -5.55
N THR A 135 3.47 23.28 -6.31
CA THR A 135 3.84 23.92 -7.56
C THR A 135 3.68 22.92 -8.70
N LEU A 136 2.76 23.22 -9.62
CA LEU A 136 2.52 22.42 -10.82
C LEU A 136 3.34 22.98 -11.98
N PRO A 137 4.17 22.17 -12.66
CA PRO A 137 4.94 22.67 -13.79
C PRO A 137 4.01 22.99 -14.95
N GLN A 138 4.44 23.89 -15.83
CA GLN A 138 3.75 24.07 -17.11
C GLN A 138 3.91 22.79 -17.95
N LEU A 139 2.80 22.05 -18.10
CA LEU A 139 2.84 20.72 -18.70
C LEU A 139 2.90 20.74 -20.22
N THR A 140 3.62 19.76 -20.75
CA THR A 140 3.36 19.22 -22.09
C THR A 140 2.06 18.39 -22.05
N PRO A 141 1.14 18.56 -23.02
CA PRO A 141 -0.08 17.77 -23.11
C PRO A 141 0.16 16.26 -23.05
N GLY A 142 -0.62 15.54 -22.26
CA GLY A 142 -0.52 14.09 -22.05
C GLY A 142 -0.29 13.68 -20.59
N TRP A 143 0.25 14.57 -19.75
CA TRP A 143 0.46 14.33 -18.31
C TRP A 143 -0.73 14.76 -17.45
N HIS A 144 -0.94 14.05 -16.34
CA HIS A 144 -2.07 14.21 -15.43
C HIS A 144 -1.62 14.25 -13.96
N PRO A 145 -0.99 15.35 -13.52
CA PRO A 145 -0.85 15.69 -12.10
C PRO A 145 -2.21 15.82 -11.40
N ALA A 146 -2.34 15.25 -10.22
CA ALA A 146 -3.57 15.28 -9.43
C ALA A 146 -3.29 15.22 -7.93
N PHE A 147 -4.20 15.84 -7.17
CA PHE A 147 -4.39 15.63 -5.73
C PHE A 147 -5.82 15.13 -5.54
N TRP A 148 -5.94 13.87 -5.18
CA TRP A 148 -7.18 13.12 -5.21
C TRP A 148 -7.23 12.10 -4.08
N THR A 149 -8.29 11.31 -3.99
CA THR A 149 -8.46 10.32 -2.92
C THR A 149 -9.02 9.02 -3.44
N GLN A 150 -8.73 7.91 -2.77
CA GLN A 150 -9.21 6.61 -3.19
C GLN A 150 -9.38 5.66 -1.99
N MET A 151 -10.26 4.65 -2.09
CA MET A 151 -10.51 3.74 -0.94
C MET A 151 -9.32 2.81 -0.62
N TRP A 152 -8.39 2.63 -1.57
CA TRP A 152 -7.14 1.89 -1.38
C TRP A 152 -5.94 2.83 -1.33
N ASP A 153 -4.83 2.36 -0.76
CA ASP A 153 -3.61 3.13 -0.50
C ASP A 153 -2.45 2.75 -1.43
N GLY A 154 -2.72 1.99 -2.49
CA GLY A 154 -1.77 1.69 -3.55
C GLY A 154 -0.65 0.71 -3.22
N ALA A 155 -0.51 0.26 -1.97
CA ALA A 155 0.49 -0.72 -1.57
C ALA A 155 0.23 -2.10 -2.20
N GLU A 156 -1.04 -2.48 -2.32
CA GLU A 156 -1.47 -3.85 -2.67
C GLU A 156 -2.23 -3.91 -4.00
N GLY A 157 -2.15 -2.85 -4.80
CA GLY A 157 -2.89 -2.72 -6.07
C GLY A 157 -4.36 -2.29 -5.87
N ARG A 158 -5.14 -2.35 -6.95
CA ARG A 158 -6.57 -2.02 -6.91
C ARG A 158 -7.34 -3.25 -6.39
N PRO A 159 -8.14 -3.13 -5.33
CA PRO A 159 -8.91 -4.25 -4.77
C PRO A 159 -10.09 -4.66 -5.64
N VAL A 160 -10.64 -5.83 -5.34
CA VAL A 160 -12.06 -6.09 -5.62
C VAL A 160 -12.91 -5.57 -4.45
N TYR A 161 -13.95 -4.81 -4.75
CA TYR A 161 -14.89 -4.23 -3.80
C TYR A 161 -16.32 -4.40 -4.31
N ASP A 162 -17.25 -4.67 -3.40
CA ASP A 162 -18.66 -4.96 -3.67
C ASP A 162 -19.61 -3.93 -3.05
N ARG A 163 -19.06 -2.81 -2.59
CA ARG A 163 -19.76 -1.76 -1.86
C ARG A 163 -19.40 -0.37 -2.38
N PRO A 164 -20.28 0.62 -2.21
CA PRO A 164 -20.02 1.94 -2.74
C PRO A 164 -18.91 2.68 -2.00
N PHE A 165 -18.27 3.62 -2.68
CA PHE A 165 -17.39 4.58 -2.05
C PHE A 165 -17.26 5.90 -2.81
N THR A 166 -16.69 6.92 -2.16
CA THR A 166 -16.39 8.23 -2.79
C THR A 166 -14.92 8.37 -3.17
N GLU A 167 -14.67 8.96 -4.32
CA GLU A 167 -13.39 9.51 -4.74
C GLU A 167 -13.54 11.03 -4.89
N LEU A 168 -12.67 11.77 -4.21
CA LEU A 168 -12.56 13.22 -4.29
C LEU A 168 -11.38 13.57 -5.17
N ASP A 169 -11.62 14.40 -6.17
CA ASP A 169 -10.60 15.07 -6.96
C ASP A 169 -10.53 16.52 -6.49
N VAL A 170 -9.58 16.82 -5.60
CA VAL A 170 -9.35 18.20 -5.16
C VAL A 170 -8.88 19.01 -6.35
N PHE A 171 -7.90 18.48 -7.10
CA PHE A 171 -7.66 18.90 -8.47
C PHE A 171 -7.12 17.76 -9.34
N GLU A 172 -7.42 17.83 -10.62
CA GLU A 172 -6.85 17.03 -11.70
C GLU A 172 -6.42 17.97 -12.83
N VAL A 173 -5.18 17.83 -13.28
CA VAL A 173 -4.72 18.56 -14.44
C VAL A 173 -5.10 17.80 -15.70
N GLN A 174 -6.15 18.26 -16.38
CA GLN A 174 -6.58 17.76 -17.68
C GLN A 174 -5.76 18.40 -18.78
N SER A 175 -4.82 17.65 -19.33
CA SER A 175 -3.96 18.09 -20.43
C SER A 175 -4.42 17.57 -21.80
N VAL A 176 -5.74 17.64 -22.05
CA VAL A 176 -6.37 17.20 -23.30
C VAL A 176 -6.41 18.32 -24.34
N ALA A 177 -5.92 18.05 -25.55
CA ALA A 177 -6.32 18.76 -26.75
C ALA A 177 -7.45 17.99 -27.45
N PRO A 178 -8.51 18.63 -27.95
CA PRO A 178 -9.37 18.01 -28.96
C PRO A 178 -8.50 17.64 -30.16
N HIS A 179 -8.70 16.43 -30.70
CA HIS A 179 -8.04 15.90 -31.91
C HIS A 179 -7.60 17.00 -32.89
N GLY A 180 -6.29 17.19 -33.04
CA GLY A 180 -5.69 17.95 -34.14
C GLY A 180 -5.86 19.47 -34.13
N THR A 181 -6.29 20.10 -33.03
CA THR A 181 -6.33 21.58 -32.94
C THR A 181 -5.50 22.08 -31.76
N ALA A 182 -4.41 22.76 -32.09
CA ALA A 182 -3.68 23.59 -31.14
C ALA A 182 -4.48 24.87 -30.84
N PRO A 183 -4.30 25.46 -29.63
CA PRO A 183 -3.42 24.97 -28.58
C PRO A 183 -4.15 24.05 -27.61
N ALA A 184 -3.47 23.00 -27.17
CA ALA A 184 -3.88 22.21 -26.03
C ALA A 184 -4.12 23.11 -24.82
N THR A 185 -5.34 23.11 -24.28
CA THR A 185 -5.62 23.83 -23.03
C THR A 185 -5.36 22.89 -21.88
N THR A 186 -4.29 23.12 -21.13
CA THR A 186 -4.13 22.50 -19.81
C THR A 186 -5.17 23.13 -18.88
N LYS A 187 -6.07 22.31 -18.34
CA LYS A 187 -7.09 22.73 -17.38
C LYS A 187 -6.80 22.09 -16.03
N LEU A 188 -7.22 22.75 -14.98
CA LEU A 188 -7.35 22.18 -13.64
C LEU A 188 -8.84 21.97 -13.42
N ASP A 189 -9.25 20.75 -13.10
CA ASP A 189 -10.63 20.38 -12.84
C ASP A 189 -10.75 19.78 -11.43
N GLY A 190 -11.88 20.03 -10.78
CA GLY A 190 -12.23 19.36 -9.52
C GLY A 190 -13.30 18.30 -9.77
N GLY A 191 -13.48 17.38 -8.83
CA GLY A 191 -14.42 16.29 -8.98
C GLY A 191 -14.85 15.62 -7.69
N VAL A 192 -16.05 15.06 -7.73
CA VAL A 192 -16.52 14.02 -6.81
C VAL A 192 -17.08 12.89 -7.66
N ILE A 193 -16.60 11.67 -7.40
CA ILE A 193 -17.04 10.46 -8.07
C ILE A 193 -17.54 9.51 -6.99
N THR A 194 -18.66 8.85 -7.25
CA THR A 194 -19.08 7.71 -6.45
C THR A 194 -19.05 6.46 -7.26
N TRP A 195 -18.57 5.40 -6.63
CA TRP A 195 -18.44 4.07 -7.20
C TRP A 195 -19.40 3.14 -6.48
N ASN A 196 -19.84 2.08 -7.17
CA ASN A 196 -20.75 1.07 -6.62
C ASN A 196 -20.04 -0.22 -6.23
N ASN A 197 -19.25 -0.78 -7.14
CA ASN A 197 -18.49 -2.01 -6.97
C ASN A 197 -17.53 -2.18 -8.16
N ASN A 198 -16.67 -3.20 -8.13
CA ASN A 198 -15.96 -3.69 -9.30
C ASN A 198 -15.91 -5.23 -9.36
N THR A 199 -16.92 -5.91 -8.82
CA THR A 199 -16.98 -7.38 -8.76
C THR A 199 -16.97 -8.07 -10.13
N SER A 200 -17.28 -7.33 -11.20
CA SER A 200 -17.17 -7.77 -12.59
C SER A 200 -15.77 -7.59 -13.21
N GLY A 201 -14.80 -7.10 -12.44
CA GLY A 201 -13.46 -6.73 -12.89
C GLY A 201 -13.31 -5.27 -13.35
N ASN A 202 -14.42 -4.55 -13.60
CA ASN A 202 -14.43 -3.14 -14.00
C ASN A 202 -15.13 -2.28 -12.96
N ASP A 203 -14.67 -1.04 -12.74
CA ASP A 203 -15.33 -0.12 -11.81
C ASP A 203 -16.72 0.26 -12.35
N VAL A 204 -17.74 0.00 -11.53
CA VAL A 204 -19.10 0.44 -11.79
C VAL A 204 -19.27 1.82 -11.15
N LYS A 205 -19.20 2.86 -11.97
CA LYS A 205 -19.46 4.25 -11.55
C LYS A 205 -20.94 4.43 -11.23
N ASN A 206 -21.24 5.07 -10.11
CA ASN A 206 -22.59 5.42 -9.70
C ASN A 206 -22.96 6.84 -10.13
N SER A 207 -22.17 7.82 -9.73
CA SER A 207 -22.35 9.21 -10.09
C SER A 207 -21.01 9.91 -10.24
N GLU A 208 -20.99 10.97 -11.04
CA GLU A 208 -19.82 11.81 -11.23
C GLU A 208 -20.30 13.24 -11.37
N PHE A 209 -19.67 14.10 -10.61
CA PHE A 209 -19.90 15.53 -10.70
C PHE A 209 -18.55 16.23 -10.72
N LYS A 210 -18.30 16.97 -11.80
CA LYS A 210 -17.07 17.70 -12.04
C LYS A 210 -17.38 19.20 -12.00
N PRO A 211 -17.45 19.82 -10.80
CA PRO A 211 -17.74 21.23 -10.71
C PRO A 211 -16.64 22.05 -11.38
N ARG A 212 -17.04 22.92 -12.31
CA ARG A 212 -16.10 23.80 -13.01
C ARG A 212 -15.94 25.10 -12.23
N PHE A 213 -14.96 25.15 -11.37
CA PHE A 213 -14.50 26.40 -10.75
C PHE A 213 -13.28 26.93 -11.51
N PRO A 214 -13.09 28.27 -11.58
CA PRO A 214 -11.88 28.82 -12.14
C PRO A 214 -10.69 28.46 -11.24
N TRP A 215 -9.89 27.49 -11.69
CA TRP A 215 -8.60 27.14 -11.09
C TRP A 215 -7.46 27.97 -11.69
N LYS A 216 -7.73 29.26 -11.84
CA LYS A 216 -6.82 30.29 -12.37
C LYS A 216 -6.85 31.44 -11.37
N LYS A 217 -5.84 32.31 -11.42
CA LYS A 217 -5.90 33.55 -10.65
C LYS A 217 -7.11 34.38 -11.11
N ALA A 218 -7.54 35.33 -10.27
CA ALA A 218 -8.69 36.18 -10.55
C ALA A 218 -8.56 36.97 -11.87
N ASP A 219 -7.32 37.25 -12.30
CA ASP A 219 -7.00 37.92 -13.57
C ASP A 219 -6.98 36.99 -14.80
N GLY A 220 -7.28 35.69 -14.62
CA GLY A 220 -7.30 34.69 -15.68
C GLY A 220 -5.92 34.10 -16.03
N THR A 221 -4.84 34.50 -15.35
CA THR A 221 -3.53 33.90 -15.55
C THR A 221 -3.46 32.47 -14.99
N PRO A 222 -2.69 31.56 -15.64
CA PRO A 222 -2.55 30.19 -15.15
C PRO A 222 -1.78 30.10 -13.82
N LEU A 223 -1.99 29.00 -13.09
CA LEU A 223 -1.31 28.68 -11.82
C LEU A 223 0.02 27.91 -12.02
N TRP A 224 0.54 27.85 -13.24
CA TRP A 224 1.72 27.03 -13.57
C TRP A 224 3.01 27.65 -13.04
N ASN A 225 3.94 26.81 -12.60
CA ASN A 225 5.26 27.18 -12.07
C ASN A 225 5.22 28.10 -10.85
N GLU A 226 4.06 28.22 -10.21
CA GLU A 226 3.86 29.02 -9.00
C GLU A 226 3.33 28.14 -7.88
N ARG A 227 3.71 28.49 -6.66
CA ARG A 227 3.24 27.80 -5.45
C ARG A 227 1.83 28.28 -5.12
N HIS A 228 0.91 27.33 -5.05
CA HIS A 228 -0.48 27.57 -4.68
C HIS A 228 -0.97 26.58 -3.65
N ARG A 229 -1.98 26.99 -2.88
CA ARG A 229 -2.66 26.15 -1.89
C ARG A 229 -4.04 25.77 -2.40
N TYR A 230 -4.22 24.49 -2.70
CA TYR A 230 -5.47 23.91 -3.17
C TYR A 230 -6.16 23.20 -2.02
N GLY A 231 -7.47 23.41 -1.87
CA GLY A 231 -8.23 22.80 -0.81
C GLY A 231 -9.64 22.39 -1.22
N LEU A 232 -10.17 21.39 -0.51
CA LEU A 232 -11.54 20.94 -0.62
C LEU A 232 -12.11 20.66 0.76
N TYR A 233 -13.15 21.40 1.15
CA TYR A 233 -13.95 21.09 2.32
C TYR A 233 -15.13 20.20 1.93
N TYR A 234 -15.04 18.93 2.34
CA TYR A 234 -16.00 17.88 2.05
C TYR A 234 -16.89 17.62 3.25
N THR A 235 -18.20 17.73 3.05
CA THR A 235 -19.22 17.54 4.09
C THR A 235 -20.38 16.66 3.59
N PRO A 236 -21.27 16.18 4.47
CA PRO A 236 -22.46 15.43 4.05
C PRO A 236 -23.40 16.17 3.08
N THR A 237 -23.28 17.50 2.99
CA THR A 237 -24.22 18.33 2.24
C THR A 237 -23.56 19.19 1.16
N ALA A 238 -22.25 19.42 1.23
CA ALA A 238 -21.57 20.35 0.34
C ALA A 238 -20.09 20.01 0.10
N LEU A 239 -19.60 20.49 -1.05
CA LEU A 239 -18.20 20.54 -1.42
C LEU A 239 -17.82 22.02 -1.62
N THR A 240 -16.86 22.52 -0.85
CA THR A 240 -16.34 23.89 -0.99
C THR A 240 -14.89 23.83 -1.42
N TYR A 241 -14.60 24.32 -2.62
CA TYR A 241 -13.24 24.39 -3.16
C TYR A 241 -12.57 25.70 -2.76
N VAL A 242 -11.28 25.61 -2.44
CA VAL A 242 -10.47 26.71 -1.91
C VAL A 242 -9.17 26.82 -2.70
N LEU A 243 -8.81 28.03 -3.11
CA LEU A 243 -7.55 28.36 -3.75
C LEU A 243 -6.90 29.51 -2.98
N ASP A 244 -5.67 29.31 -2.50
CA ASP A 244 -4.89 30.28 -1.72
C ASP A 244 -5.70 30.85 -0.54
N GLY A 245 -6.38 29.96 0.17
CA GLY A 245 -7.28 30.29 1.28
C GLY A 245 -8.65 30.85 0.86
N THR A 246 -8.80 31.31 -0.38
CA THR A 246 -10.06 31.90 -0.86
C THR A 246 -11.02 30.82 -1.38
N PRO A 247 -12.25 30.71 -0.86
CA PRO A 247 -13.27 29.84 -1.45
C PRO A 247 -13.59 30.28 -2.88
N ILE A 248 -13.37 29.39 -3.85
CA ILE A 248 -13.65 29.66 -5.28
C ILE A 248 -15.01 29.12 -5.72
N GLY A 249 -15.68 28.35 -4.85
CA GLY A 249 -17.08 28.00 -5.02
C GLY A 249 -17.54 26.87 -4.11
N THR A 250 -18.85 26.76 -3.97
CA THR A 250 -19.51 25.71 -3.18
C THR A 250 -20.64 25.12 -3.99
N VAL A 251 -20.72 23.79 -4.02
CA VAL A 251 -21.79 23.02 -4.64
C VAL A 251 -22.44 22.10 -3.61
N PRO A 252 -23.75 21.82 -3.74
CA PRO A 252 -24.36 20.72 -3.00
C PRO A 252 -23.59 19.44 -3.28
N ASN A 253 -23.39 18.59 -2.27
CA ASN A 253 -22.82 17.27 -2.45
C ASN A 253 -23.83 16.40 -3.24
N PRO A 254 -23.61 16.17 -4.55
CA PRO A 254 -24.62 15.63 -5.47
C PRO A 254 -24.70 14.11 -5.43
N VAL A 255 -23.92 13.48 -4.54
CA VAL A 255 -23.77 12.03 -4.33
C VAL A 255 -25.09 11.31 -3.99
N ARG A 256 -26.21 12.03 -3.93
CA ARG A 256 -27.56 11.50 -3.71
C ARG A 256 -28.22 11.00 -4.99
N ASP A 257 -27.79 11.46 -6.16
CA ASP A 257 -28.46 11.15 -7.42
C ASP A 257 -27.63 10.15 -8.25
N PRO A 258 -28.06 8.88 -8.37
CA PRO A 258 -27.38 7.87 -9.18
C PRO A 258 -27.55 8.15 -10.68
N MET A 259 -26.56 7.75 -11.49
CA MET A 259 -26.72 7.73 -12.95
C MET A 259 -27.87 6.78 -13.35
N PRO A 260 -28.60 7.08 -14.43
CA PRO A 260 -29.68 6.22 -14.91
C PRO A 260 -29.21 4.77 -15.08
N GLY A 261 -29.94 3.82 -14.48
CA GLY A 261 -29.64 2.39 -14.57
C GLY A 261 -28.59 1.87 -13.59
N THR A 262 -28.12 2.69 -12.65
CA THR A 262 -27.20 2.27 -11.56
C THR A 262 -27.93 2.12 -10.23
N ALA A 263 -27.38 1.28 -9.35
CA ALA A 263 -27.97 1.03 -8.03
C ALA A 263 -27.87 2.27 -7.13
N SER A 264 -28.92 2.55 -6.37
CA SER A 264 -28.92 3.62 -5.36
C SER A 264 -28.50 3.07 -3.99
N TYR A 265 -27.69 3.84 -3.26
CA TYR A 265 -27.28 3.53 -1.89
C TYR A 265 -27.61 4.70 -0.96
N PRO A 266 -27.77 4.47 0.36
CA PRO A 266 -27.95 5.55 1.34
C PRO A 266 -26.77 6.53 1.31
N ALA A 267 -27.05 7.82 1.53
CA ALA A 267 -26.02 8.88 1.47
C ALA A 267 -24.79 8.60 2.38
N ALA A 268 -25.02 7.98 3.54
CA ALA A 268 -23.97 7.60 4.49
C ALA A 268 -22.98 6.57 3.90
N ALA A 269 -23.43 5.72 2.98
CA ALA A 269 -22.58 4.70 2.35
C ALA A 269 -21.44 5.29 1.51
N TYR A 270 -21.54 6.57 1.15
CA TYR A 270 -20.54 7.27 0.35
C TYR A 270 -19.56 8.11 1.19
N ASN A 271 -19.73 8.21 2.52
CA ASN A 271 -18.67 8.71 3.40
C ASN A 271 -17.71 7.57 3.77
N SER A 272 -16.88 7.19 2.82
CA SER A 272 -16.02 6.01 2.93
C SER A 272 -14.62 6.39 3.40
N PRO A 273 -13.86 5.46 4.01
CA PRO A 273 -12.48 5.72 4.37
C PRO A 273 -11.63 5.82 3.10
N MET A 274 -11.04 6.99 2.88
CA MET A 274 -10.23 7.30 1.70
C MET A 274 -8.78 7.62 2.07
N SER A 275 -7.83 7.00 1.38
CA SER A 275 -6.45 7.46 1.35
C SER A 275 -6.32 8.68 0.45
N ILE A 276 -5.45 9.61 0.82
CA ILE A 276 -4.99 10.69 -0.06
C ILE A 276 -4.08 10.09 -1.13
N TRP A 277 -4.16 10.61 -2.36
CA TRP A 277 -3.29 10.30 -3.48
C TRP A 277 -2.72 11.58 -4.10
N ILE A 278 -1.42 11.57 -4.32
CA ILE A 278 -0.68 12.62 -5.02
C ILE A 278 0.02 11.93 -6.17
N SER A 279 -0.29 12.29 -7.41
CA SER A 279 0.33 11.60 -8.54
C SER A 279 0.48 12.48 -9.75
N ALA A 280 1.51 12.23 -10.55
CA ALA A 280 1.64 12.71 -11.90
C ALA A 280 1.82 11.50 -12.82
N VAL A 281 0.76 11.15 -13.54
CA VAL A 281 0.74 9.98 -14.44
C VAL A 281 0.47 10.39 -15.87
N LEU A 282 0.78 9.51 -16.82
CA LEU A 282 0.49 9.73 -18.23
C LEU A 282 -0.91 9.23 -18.57
N THR A 283 -1.74 10.08 -19.19
CA THR A 283 -3.09 9.71 -19.64
C THR A 283 -3.14 9.47 -21.14
N THR A 284 -2.47 10.32 -21.93
CA THR A 284 -2.53 10.23 -23.39
C THR A 284 -1.13 10.37 -24.02
N PRO A 285 -0.35 9.26 -24.10
CA PRO A 285 1.00 9.27 -24.66
C PRO A 285 1.08 9.85 -26.08
N ALA A 286 0.03 9.65 -26.88
CA ALA A 286 -0.07 10.13 -28.24
C ALA A 286 0.06 11.66 -28.36
N TYR A 287 -0.20 12.43 -27.30
CA TYR A 287 -0.07 13.89 -27.31
C TYR A 287 1.36 14.38 -27.17
N ILE A 288 2.26 13.57 -26.61
CA ILE A 288 3.67 13.95 -26.45
C ILE A 288 4.47 13.68 -27.73
N GLY A 289 4.03 12.71 -28.54
CA GLY A 289 4.69 12.32 -29.79
C GLY A 289 5.79 11.27 -29.59
N ALA A 290 5.92 10.36 -30.56
CA ALA A 290 6.88 9.26 -30.50
C ALA A 290 8.34 9.76 -30.54
N ASP A 291 8.55 10.92 -31.16
CA ASP A 291 9.84 11.50 -31.54
C ASP A 291 10.60 12.13 -30.37
N VAL A 292 9.95 12.30 -29.21
CA VAL A 292 10.58 12.92 -28.04
C VAL A 292 11.73 12.05 -27.52
N PRO A 293 12.96 12.61 -27.36
CA PRO A 293 14.14 11.83 -26.97
C PRO A 293 14.01 11.19 -25.58
N VAL A 294 14.54 9.97 -25.43
CA VAL A 294 14.76 9.35 -24.12
C VAL A 294 15.64 10.26 -23.26
N GLY A 295 15.26 10.45 -22.00
CA GLY A 295 15.90 11.39 -21.08
C GLY A 295 15.26 12.78 -21.04
N THR A 296 14.27 13.06 -21.89
CA THR A 296 13.50 14.32 -21.81
C THR A 296 12.78 14.41 -20.46
N ASP A 297 12.95 15.57 -19.81
CA ASP A 297 12.25 15.95 -18.58
C ASP A 297 11.05 16.83 -18.93
N PHE A 298 9.87 16.46 -18.42
CA PHE A 298 8.61 17.20 -18.63
C PHE A 298 8.23 18.07 -17.43
N GLY A 299 9.14 18.20 -16.46
CA GLY A 299 8.95 18.94 -15.23
C GLY A 299 8.64 18.06 -14.03
N THR A 300 8.67 18.70 -12.87
CA THR A 300 8.45 18.07 -11.56
C THR A 300 7.20 18.68 -10.93
N TYR A 301 6.27 17.83 -10.50
CA TYR A 301 5.20 18.22 -9.59
C TYR A 301 5.76 18.28 -8.17
N ARG A 302 5.86 19.48 -7.61
CA ARG A 302 6.44 19.76 -6.29
C ARG A 302 5.34 19.98 -5.27
N VAL A 303 5.47 19.36 -4.10
CA VAL A 303 4.53 19.46 -3.00
C VAL A 303 5.26 19.86 -1.74
N ASP A 304 4.99 21.06 -1.27
CA ASP A 304 5.55 21.61 -0.04
C ASP A 304 4.86 21.01 1.19
N ARG A 305 3.54 20.80 1.11
CA ARG A 305 2.76 20.35 2.25
C ARG A 305 1.47 19.67 1.85
N VAL A 306 1.11 18.62 2.57
CA VAL A 306 -0.24 18.06 2.60
C VAL A 306 -0.79 18.11 4.02
N ALA A 307 -2.07 18.44 4.15
CA ALA A 307 -2.76 18.37 5.43
C ALA A 307 -4.21 17.97 5.28
N TYR A 308 -4.73 17.38 6.36
CA TYR A 308 -6.14 17.11 6.55
C TYR A 308 -6.60 17.62 7.92
N TYR A 309 -7.78 18.24 7.93
CA TYR A 309 -8.36 18.87 9.11
C TYR A 309 -9.81 18.43 9.30
N ALA A 310 -10.24 18.38 10.55
CA ALA A 310 -11.61 18.06 10.93
C ALA A 310 -12.09 18.96 12.09
N PRO A 311 -13.40 19.17 12.27
CA PRO A 311 -13.93 20.09 13.30
C PRO A 311 -13.49 19.78 14.73
N ASP A 312 -13.42 18.49 15.09
CA ASP A 312 -13.05 18.04 16.43
C ASP A 312 -11.56 17.66 16.54
N GLY A 313 -10.83 17.62 15.43
CA GLY A 313 -9.44 17.17 15.38
C GLY A 313 -9.30 15.66 15.39
N GLN A 314 -10.35 14.94 15.01
CA GLN A 314 -10.35 13.50 14.76
C GLN A 314 -10.88 13.24 13.35
N VAL A 315 -10.50 12.13 12.73
CA VAL A 315 -11.19 11.70 11.50
C VAL A 315 -12.62 11.35 11.91
N PRO A 316 -13.67 12.01 11.35
CA PRO A 316 -15.04 11.64 11.67
C PRO A 316 -15.26 10.15 11.42
N PRO A 317 -16.04 9.46 12.26
CA PRO A 317 -16.42 8.08 11.99
C PRO A 317 -16.95 7.99 10.57
N VAL A 318 -16.31 7.14 9.77
CA VAL A 318 -16.87 6.74 8.48
C VAL A 318 -18.03 5.81 8.78
N ASP A 319 -19.20 6.09 8.19
CA ASP A 319 -20.48 5.45 8.53
C ASP A 319 -20.54 3.96 8.14
N ASP A 320 -19.46 3.44 7.56
CA ASP A 320 -19.23 2.02 7.35
C ASP A 320 -17.99 1.55 8.15
N PRO A 321 -18.19 0.99 9.37
CA PRO A 321 -17.12 0.37 10.15
C PRO A 321 -16.72 -1.00 9.60
N THR A 322 -17.38 -1.50 8.55
CA THR A 322 -16.92 -2.72 7.90
C THR A 322 -15.52 -2.42 7.37
N PRO A 323 -14.49 -3.16 7.82
CA PRO A 323 -13.18 -3.10 7.21
C PRO A 323 -13.34 -3.14 5.69
N LEU A 324 -12.39 -2.58 4.95
CA LEU A 324 -12.22 -3.01 3.56
C LEU A 324 -12.48 -4.52 3.51
N PRO A 325 -13.36 -5.02 2.62
CA PRO A 325 -13.66 -6.44 2.59
C PRO A 325 -12.33 -7.20 2.67
N ASP A 326 -12.29 -8.31 3.41
CA ASP A 326 -11.08 -9.11 3.62
C ASP A 326 -10.36 -9.48 2.30
N ALA A 327 -10.99 -9.21 1.15
CA ALA A 327 -10.42 -9.04 -0.18
C ALA A 327 -9.20 -8.09 -0.31
N PHE A 328 -8.81 -7.33 0.71
CA PHE A 328 -7.49 -6.68 0.77
C PHE A 328 -6.45 -7.48 1.53
N THR A 329 -6.86 -8.41 2.38
CA THR A 329 -5.89 -9.29 3.02
C THR A 329 -5.48 -10.39 2.05
N THR A 330 -6.42 -10.97 1.29
CA THR A 330 -6.19 -12.26 0.64
C THR A 330 -6.00 -12.19 -0.88
N VAL A 331 -4.76 -12.38 -1.37
CA VAL A 331 -4.47 -12.74 -2.77
C VAL A 331 -4.79 -14.21 -2.97
N ALA A 332 -5.71 -14.54 -3.87
CA ALA A 332 -5.95 -15.90 -4.33
C ALA A 332 -5.28 -16.11 -5.70
N GLU A 333 -4.52 -17.21 -5.83
CA GLU A 333 -3.87 -17.63 -7.07
C GLU A 333 -4.40 -19.03 -7.43
N ASP A 334 -5.15 -19.07 -8.52
CA ASP A 334 -5.81 -20.27 -9.04
C ASP A 334 -4.94 -21.04 -10.07
N PHE A 335 -3.77 -20.48 -10.42
CA PHE A 335 -2.79 -20.99 -11.38
C PHE A 335 -3.29 -21.05 -12.83
N ALA A 336 -4.48 -20.51 -13.14
CA ALA A 336 -5.07 -20.55 -14.48
C ALA A 336 -4.25 -19.77 -15.51
N ASP A 337 -3.63 -18.66 -15.08
CA ASP A 337 -2.78 -17.80 -15.92
C ASP A 337 -1.34 -18.31 -16.10
N GLY A 338 -1.05 -19.51 -15.59
CA GLY A 338 0.20 -20.20 -15.89
C GLY A 338 1.37 -19.88 -14.95
N ALA A 339 2.45 -20.67 -15.10
CA ALA A 339 3.74 -20.44 -14.44
C ALA A 339 4.45 -19.13 -14.84
N ALA A 340 3.85 -18.32 -15.73
CA ALA A 340 4.39 -17.06 -16.22
C ALA A 340 4.35 -15.95 -15.18
N ARG A 341 3.44 -16.03 -14.19
CA ARG A 341 3.34 -15.06 -13.07
C ARG A 341 4.38 -15.25 -11.97
N TRP A 342 5.20 -16.30 -12.08
CA TRP A 342 6.12 -16.74 -11.04
C TRP A 342 7.57 -16.58 -11.46
N TRP A 343 8.35 -15.87 -10.63
CA TRP A 343 9.79 -15.97 -10.74
C TRP A 343 10.23 -17.37 -10.37
N LYS A 344 11.15 -17.93 -11.14
CA LYS A 344 11.63 -19.30 -10.96
C LYS A 344 13.13 -19.26 -10.82
N LYS A 345 13.64 -19.94 -9.80
CA LYS A 345 15.08 -20.10 -9.64
C LYS A 345 15.66 -20.77 -10.90
N PRO A 346 16.77 -20.26 -11.47
CA PRO A 346 17.45 -20.90 -12.59
C PRO A 346 17.72 -22.39 -12.31
N GLY A 347 17.35 -23.24 -13.27
CA GLY A 347 17.44 -24.70 -13.14
C GLY A 347 16.20 -25.38 -12.54
N SER A 348 15.21 -24.63 -12.07
CA SER A 348 13.90 -25.18 -11.72
C SER A 348 12.92 -25.14 -12.90
N THR A 349 12.07 -26.15 -13.02
CA THR A 349 11.06 -26.26 -14.07
C THR A 349 9.67 -26.24 -13.43
N TRP A 350 8.79 -25.38 -13.92
CA TRP A 350 7.44 -25.24 -13.37
C TRP A 350 6.40 -25.22 -14.48
N THR A 351 5.38 -26.05 -14.33
CA THR A 351 4.27 -26.15 -15.29
C THR A 351 2.94 -26.04 -14.57
N THR A 352 1.94 -25.50 -15.24
CA THR A 352 0.56 -25.56 -14.76
C THR A 352 -0.03 -26.92 -15.11
N VAL A 353 -0.73 -27.53 -14.16
CA VAL A 353 -1.40 -28.82 -14.32
C VAL A 353 -2.82 -28.75 -13.75
N PRO A 354 -3.73 -29.64 -14.18
CA PRO A 354 -5.01 -29.81 -13.50
C PRO A 354 -4.80 -30.23 -12.04
N ALA A 355 -5.55 -29.64 -11.11
CA ALA A 355 -5.54 -29.98 -9.69
C ALA A 355 -6.95 -29.83 -9.09
N GLY A 356 -7.59 -30.95 -8.74
CA GLY A 356 -8.98 -30.95 -8.30
C GLY A 356 -9.91 -30.42 -9.39
N THR A 357 -10.74 -29.41 -9.04
CA THR A 357 -11.63 -28.70 -9.99
C THR A 357 -10.97 -27.48 -10.64
N GLY A 358 -9.69 -27.20 -10.35
CA GLY A 358 -8.97 -26.03 -10.85
C GLY A 358 -7.58 -26.38 -11.37
N HIS A 359 -6.63 -25.45 -11.23
CA HIS A 359 -5.25 -25.64 -11.67
C HIS A 359 -4.29 -25.66 -10.47
N GLY A 360 -3.09 -26.19 -10.70
CA GLY A 360 -1.99 -26.19 -9.75
C GLY A 360 -0.67 -25.91 -10.45
N LEU A 361 0.29 -25.39 -9.70
CA LEU A 361 1.66 -25.22 -10.16
C LEU A 361 2.49 -26.42 -9.73
N ARG A 362 3.18 -27.03 -10.69
CA ARG A 362 3.90 -28.29 -10.53
C ARG A 362 5.38 -28.14 -10.83
N HIS A 363 6.21 -28.67 -9.93
CA HIS A 363 7.59 -28.99 -10.20
C HIS A 363 7.76 -30.52 -10.38
N PRO A 364 8.20 -31.02 -11.55
CA PRO A 364 8.19 -32.45 -11.84
C PRO A 364 9.46 -33.20 -11.42
N SER A 365 10.55 -32.51 -11.06
CA SER A 365 11.83 -33.16 -10.75
C SER A 365 11.95 -33.52 -9.28
N ALA A 366 12.48 -34.72 -9.01
CA ALA A 366 12.89 -35.13 -7.66
C ALA A 366 14.37 -34.80 -7.38
N GLN A 367 14.96 -33.86 -8.12
CA GLN A 367 16.36 -33.45 -8.00
C GLN A 367 16.48 -31.94 -7.78
N GLY A 368 17.53 -31.54 -7.05
CA GLY A 368 17.90 -30.14 -6.88
C GLY A 368 16.94 -29.32 -6.01
N ASP A 369 17.11 -28.00 -6.06
CA ASP A 369 16.26 -27.03 -5.37
C ASP A 369 15.26 -26.42 -6.35
N ALA A 370 14.00 -26.43 -5.98
CA ALA A 370 12.90 -25.86 -6.75
C ALA A 370 12.32 -24.69 -5.97
N ILE A 371 12.47 -23.48 -6.51
CA ILE A 371 11.90 -22.27 -5.91
C ILE A 371 11.09 -21.56 -6.97
N ALA A 372 9.85 -21.22 -6.62
CA ALA A 372 9.01 -20.30 -7.34
C ALA A 372 8.52 -19.22 -6.36
N LEU A 373 8.75 -17.95 -6.69
CA LEU A 373 8.23 -16.82 -5.90
C LEU A 373 7.09 -16.18 -6.68
N LEU A 374 6.01 -15.81 -5.98
CA LEU A 374 4.89 -15.13 -6.59
C LEU A 374 5.32 -13.71 -7.00
N GLY A 375 5.06 -13.34 -8.25
CA GLY A 375 5.56 -12.11 -8.87
C GLY A 375 6.91 -12.29 -9.56
N GLN A 376 7.11 -11.60 -10.69
CA GLN A 376 8.38 -11.55 -11.42
C GLN A 376 9.28 -10.42 -10.88
N PRO A 377 10.57 -10.63 -10.59
CA PRO A 377 11.54 -9.55 -10.60
C PRO A 377 11.65 -9.07 -12.05
N VAL A 378 11.19 -7.84 -12.27
CA VAL A 378 11.15 -7.24 -13.60
C VAL A 378 12.56 -6.96 -14.08
N ALA A 379 13.03 -7.70 -15.09
CA ALA A 379 14.08 -7.24 -16.00
C ALA A 379 13.50 -6.64 -17.29
N ASP A 380 12.17 -6.71 -17.51
CA ASP A 380 11.49 -6.21 -18.72
C ASP A 380 9.98 -6.00 -18.46
N PRO A 381 9.31 -4.92 -18.94
CA PRO A 381 7.94 -4.61 -18.55
C PRO A 381 6.94 -5.47 -19.36
N GLN A 382 5.91 -5.94 -18.67
CA GLN A 382 4.77 -6.67 -19.24
C GLN A 382 3.44 -5.92 -18.93
N PRO A 383 2.33 -6.23 -19.66
CA PRO A 383 1.19 -5.35 -19.99
C PRO A 383 0.35 -4.79 -18.80
N PRO A 384 -0.61 -3.86 -19.08
CA PRO A 384 -1.21 -2.94 -18.09
C PRO A 384 -2.07 -3.51 -16.95
N ASN A 385 -2.03 -4.82 -16.69
CA ASN A 385 -2.95 -5.51 -15.80
C ASN A 385 -2.34 -6.74 -15.09
N THR A 386 -1.02 -6.92 -15.13
CA THR A 386 -0.31 -7.86 -14.26
C THR A 386 0.30 -7.09 -13.09
N LEU A 387 0.08 -7.56 -11.85
CA LEU A 387 0.69 -6.97 -10.65
C LEU A 387 2.22 -6.90 -10.85
N PRO A 388 2.82 -5.70 -10.95
CA PRO A 388 4.23 -5.58 -11.34
C PRO A 388 5.19 -6.15 -10.30
N PHE A 389 4.74 -6.33 -9.06
CA PHE A 389 5.36 -7.14 -8.01
C PHE A 389 4.25 -7.64 -7.08
N ALA A 390 4.32 -8.88 -6.56
CA ALA A 390 3.63 -9.18 -5.31
C ALA A 390 4.32 -8.37 -4.20
N PRO A 391 3.59 -7.69 -3.31
CA PRO A 391 4.21 -6.82 -2.31
C PRO A 391 5.17 -7.61 -1.41
N ASP A 392 6.18 -6.92 -0.87
CA ASP A 392 6.97 -7.46 0.22
C ASP A 392 6.07 -7.48 1.47
N TRP A 393 5.67 -8.66 1.91
CA TRP A 393 4.71 -8.81 2.99
C TRP A 393 5.40 -8.68 4.36
N THR A 394 4.84 -7.84 5.24
CA THR A 394 5.18 -7.78 6.67
C THR A 394 4.47 -8.92 7.40
N ASN A 395 3.24 -8.71 7.85
CA ASN A 395 2.42 -9.66 8.57
C ASN A 395 1.58 -10.45 7.55
N VAL A 396 1.78 -11.77 7.45
CA VAL A 396 1.24 -12.56 6.34
C VAL A 396 0.88 -13.99 6.71
N ALA A 397 -0.18 -14.51 6.13
CA ALA A 397 -0.50 -15.93 6.09
C ALA A 397 -0.48 -16.44 4.65
N VAL A 398 0.30 -17.47 4.37
CA VAL A 398 0.33 -18.18 3.09
C VAL A 398 -0.30 -19.53 3.30
N GLU A 399 -1.31 -19.89 2.52
CA GLU A 399 -2.00 -21.17 2.58
C GLU A 399 -2.09 -21.79 1.18
N ALA A 400 -1.83 -23.09 1.05
CA ALA A 400 -2.07 -23.83 -0.19
C ALA A 400 -2.26 -25.32 0.08
N THR A 401 -2.89 -26.01 -0.86
CA THR A 401 -2.90 -27.47 -0.89
C THR A 401 -1.63 -27.97 -1.56
N VAL A 402 -0.87 -28.83 -0.88
CA VAL A 402 0.40 -29.38 -1.35
C VAL A 402 0.33 -30.90 -1.43
N THR A 403 0.66 -31.46 -2.59
CA THR A 403 0.74 -32.91 -2.83
C THR A 403 2.16 -33.28 -3.22
N LEU A 404 2.77 -34.20 -2.47
CA LEU A 404 4.12 -34.72 -2.75
C LEU A 404 4.04 -36.01 -3.55
N ASP A 405 4.81 -36.16 -4.63
CA ASP A 405 4.71 -37.36 -5.48
C ASP A 405 5.45 -38.59 -4.90
N GLY A 406 6.40 -38.35 -4.01
CA GLY A 406 7.30 -39.39 -3.49
C GLY A 406 7.90 -39.01 -2.14
N ALA A 407 8.69 -39.93 -1.58
CA ALA A 407 9.33 -39.79 -0.27
C ALA A 407 10.66 -39.01 -0.31
N GLY A 408 10.72 -37.94 -1.10
CA GLY A 408 11.90 -37.09 -1.26
C GLY A 408 12.21 -36.22 -0.03
N GLN A 409 13.04 -35.19 -0.20
CA GLN A 409 13.47 -34.31 0.91
C GLN A 409 12.47 -33.20 1.24
N GLY A 410 11.28 -33.20 0.62
CA GLY A 410 10.13 -32.41 1.04
C GLY A 410 9.87 -31.13 0.25
N ALA A 411 8.63 -30.64 0.33
CA ALA A 411 8.17 -29.39 -0.28
C ALA A 411 7.18 -28.64 0.62
N GLY A 412 6.88 -27.39 0.31
CA GLY A 412 5.88 -26.59 1.01
C GLY A 412 5.92 -25.10 0.67
N LEU A 413 5.60 -24.26 1.67
CA LEU A 413 5.28 -22.84 1.51
C LEU A 413 6.42 -21.92 1.99
N MET A 414 6.70 -20.86 1.26
CA MET A 414 7.65 -19.80 1.64
C MET A 414 6.93 -18.53 2.06
N ALA A 415 7.52 -17.81 3.01
CA ALA A 415 7.11 -16.47 3.40
C ALA A 415 8.34 -15.58 3.67
N ARG A 416 8.15 -14.25 3.55
CA ARG A 416 9.19 -13.23 3.71
C ARG A 416 10.49 -13.53 2.95
N ALA A 417 10.37 -14.04 1.72
CA ALA A 417 11.49 -14.34 0.84
C ALA A 417 12.04 -13.06 0.19
N LYS A 418 13.30 -12.72 0.50
CA LYS A 418 14.01 -11.63 -0.18
C LYS A 418 14.53 -12.09 -1.53
N ASP A 419 15.12 -13.27 -1.57
CA ASP A 419 15.70 -13.92 -2.74
C ASP A 419 15.70 -15.45 -2.54
N ASP A 420 16.45 -16.19 -3.36
CA ASP A 420 16.57 -17.66 -3.24
C ASP A 420 17.59 -18.13 -2.18
N GLN A 421 18.18 -17.20 -1.43
CA GLN A 421 19.12 -17.44 -0.34
C GLN A 421 18.60 -16.97 1.03
N ASN A 422 17.52 -16.19 1.08
CA ASN A 422 17.01 -15.50 2.27
C ASN A 422 15.48 -15.61 2.38
N TYR A 423 14.97 -16.51 3.23
CA TYR A 423 13.52 -16.75 3.40
C TYR A 423 13.15 -17.61 4.62
N TYR A 424 11.86 -17.60 4.96
CA TYR A 424 11.23 -18.62 5.82
C TYR A 424 10.48 -19.67 5.00
N TYR A 425 10.44 -20.90 5.52
CA TYR A 425 9.91 -22.06 4.81
C TYR A 425 9.22 -23.04 5.75
N LEU A 426 7.96 -23.38 5.45
CA LEU A 426 7.20 -24.46 6.07
C LEU A 426 7.25 -25.69 5.14
N GLN A 427 7.83 -26.78 5.62
CA GLN A 427 8.11 -27.97 4.81
C GLN A 427 7.47 -29.23 5.36
N LEU A 428 6.84 -30.02 4.48
CA LEU A 428 6.51 -31.42 4.74
C LEU A 428 7.70 -32.32 4.43
N LEU A 429 8.01 -33.25 5.33
CA LEU A 429 9.17 -34.15 5.25
C LEU A 429 8.69 -35.61 5.24
N PRO A 430 8.39 -36.21 4.07
CA PRO A 430 7.80 -37.55 3.99
C PRO A 430 8.72 -38.65 4.51
N ALA A 431 10.03 -38.57 4.27
CA ALA A 431 10.99 -39.54 4.81
C ALA A 431 11.11 -39.49 6.35
N LYS A 432 10.78 -38.36 6.98
CA LYS A 432 10.90 -38.15 8.44
C LYS A 432 9.55 -38.21 9.16
N GLN A 433 8.43 -38.23 8.44
CA GLN A 433 7.08 -38.13 8.99
C GLN A 433 6.94 -36.88 9.90
N GLN A 434 7.36 -35.74 9.36
CA GLN A 434 7.43 -34.47 10.09
C GLN A 434 6.99 -33.28 9.23
N VAL A 435 6.63 -32.19 9.91
CA VAL A 435 6.59 -30.84 9.38
C VAL A 435 7.66 -29.99 10.08
N ALA A 436 8.31 -29.09 9.35
CA ALA A 436 9.38 -28.24 9.88
C ALA A 436 9.20 -26.76 9.49
N LEU A 437 9.57 -25.86 10.40
CA LEU A 437 9.88 -24.47 10.11
C LEU A 437 11.37 -24.33 9.89
N VAL A 438 11.76 -23.68 8.81
CA VAL A 438 13.14 -23.49 8.40
C VAL A 438 13.35 -22.02 8.05
N ARG A 439 14.49 -21.48 8.50
CA ARG A 439 15.04 -20.23 7.99
C ARG A 439 16.19 -20.55 7.05
N LYS A 440 16.24 -19.92 5.88
CA LYS A 440 17.48 -19.83 5.09
C LYS A 440 17.97 -18.40 5.16
N ALA A 441 19.20 -18.19 5.59
CA ALA A 441 19.85 -16.88 5.64
C ALA A 441 21.25 -17.01 5.08
N ASP A 442 21.61 -16.13 4.14
CA ASP A 442 22.91 -16.12 3.46
C ASP A 442 23.28 -17.50 2.89
N GLY A 443 22.29 -18.22 2.36
CA GLY A 443 22.47 -19.56 1.79
C GLY A 443 22.47 -20.70 2.81
N ALA A 444 22.56 -20.44 4.11
CA ALA A 444 22.57 -21.45 5.15
C ALA A 444 21.16 -21.75 5.70
N SER A 445 20.78 -23.02 5.74
CA SER A 445 19.48 -23.46 6.29
C SER A 445 19.59 -23.81 7.77
N THR A 446 18.69 -23.26 8.58
CA THR A 446 18.53 -23.54 10.02
C THR A 446 17.11 -24.04 10.26
N VAL A 447 16.97 -25.22 10.87
CA VAL A 447 15.66 -25.72 11.33
C VAL A 447 15.30 -24.98 12.63
N LEU A 448 14.17 -24.29 12.61
CA LEU A 448 13.66 -23.49 13.73
C LEU A 448 12.79 -24.32 14.68
N ALA A 449 11.95 -25.18 14.11
CA ALA A 449 11.06 -26.08 14.84
C ALA A 449 10.67 -27.27 13.97
N THR A 450 10.35 -28.40 14.61
CA THR A 450 9.80 -29.60 13.96
C THR A 450 8.65 -30.16 14.78
N ALA A 451 7.66 -30.75 14.12
CA ALA A 451 6.57 -31.48 14.77
C ALA A 451 6.20 -32.75 13.97
N PRO A 452 5.65 -33.80 14.63
CA PRO A 452 5.15 -34.98 13.93
C PRO A 452 4.01 -34.64 12.95
N ALA A 453 4.10 -35.17 11.74
CA ALA A 453 3.05 -35.10 10.73
C ALA A 453 3.11 -36.35 9.86
N ALA A 454 2.00 -37.09 9.76
CA ALA A 454 1.92 -38.23 8.86
C ALA A 454 1.85 -37.71 7.42
N VAL A 455 2.87 -38.01 6.62
CA VAL A 455 3.00 -37.52 5.24
C VAL A 455 3.10 -38.71 4.29
N THR A 456 2.05 -38.93 3.52
CA THR A 456 1.92 -40.01 2.55
C THR A 456 2.02 -39.44 1.14
N PRO A 457 2.96 -39.91 0.30
CA PRO A 457 3.01 -39.51 -1.10
C PRO A 457 1.66 -39.71 -1.82
N GLY A 458 1.32 -38.78 -2.72
CA GLY A 458 0.04 -38.73 -3.43
C GLY A 458 -1.13 -38.16 -2.62
N THR A 459 -0.95 -37.94 -1.31
CA THR A 459 -1.97 -37.29 -0.47
C THR A 459 -1.82 -35.78 -0.51
N ALA A 460 -2.95 -35.08 -0.64
CA ALA A 460 -3.03 -33.64 -0.60
C ALA A 460 -3.14 -33.14 0.86
N TYR A 461 -2.31 -32.17 1.23
CA TYR A 461 -2.28 -31.56 2.56
C TYR A 461 -2.49 -30.06 2.46
N ARG A 462 -3.39 -29.50 3.26
CA ARG A 462 -3.57 -28.06 3.34
C ARG A 462 -2.55 -27.48 4.31
N LEU A 463 -1.52 -26.84 3.78
CA LEU A 463 -0.50 -26.15 4.57
C LEU A 463 -0.89 -24.69 4.76
N LYS A 464 -0.61 -24.15 5.95
CA LYS A 464 -0.66 -22.70 6.20
C LYS A 464 0.56 -22.28 7.01
N LEU A 465 1.25 -21.23 6.55
CA LEU A 465 2.35 -20.56 7.25
C LEU A 465 1.93 -19.13 7.56
N THR A 466 1.88 -18.76 8.83
CA THR A 466 1.71 -17.37 9.25
C THR A 466 3.03 -16.80 9.76
N VAL A 467 3.30 -15.55 9.46
CA VAL A 467 4.37 -14.74 10.04
C VAL A 467 3.75 -13.44 10.51
N GLU A 468 3.51 -13.32 11.81
CA GLU A 468 2.90 -12.15 12.45
C GLU A 468 3.92 -11.56 13.42
N ASP A 469 4.29 -10.30 13.22
CA ASP A 469 5.46 -9.66 13.81
C ASP A 469 6.75 -10.47 13.56
N ASN A 470 7.21 -11.24 14.54
CA ASN A 470 8.35 -12.13 14.44
C ASN A 470 7.99 -13.60 14.72
N THR A 471 6.70 -13.90 14.89
CA THR A 471 6.22 -15.24 15.23
C THR A 471 5.83 -15.99 13.97
N LEU A 472 6.57 -17.05 13.65
CA LEU A 472 6.21 -17.99 12.60
C LEU A 472 5.32 -19.07 13.18
N THR A 473 4.17 -19.35 12.56
CA THR A 473 3.31 -20.48 12.93
C THR A 473 2.94 -21.32 11.72
N GLY A 474 3.14 -22.64 11.81
CA GLY A 474 2.80 -23.58 10.74
C GLY A 474 1.66 -24.51 11.11
N TYR A 475 0.78 -24.75 10.13
CA TYR A 475 -0.41 -25.58 10.23
C TYR A 475 -0.40 -26.65 9.14
N VAL A 476 -0.99 -27.80 9.46
CA VAL A 476 -1.29 -28.87 8.51
C VAL A 476 -2.75 -29.26 8.71
N ASP A 477 -3.55 -29.20 7.65
CA ASP A 477 -4.99 -29.48 7.62
C ASP A 477 -5.77 -28.67 8.68
N GLY A 478 -5.44 -27.39 8.80
CA GLY A 478 -6.04 -26.47 9.76
C GLY A 478 -5.56 -26.64 11.21
N VAL A 479 -4.76 -27.66 11.52
CA VAL A 479 -4.24 -27.91 12.86
C VAL A 479 -2.88 -27.23 13.02
N ARG A 480 -2.73 -26.37 14.04
CA ARG A 480 -1.44 -25.76 14.41
C ARG A 480 -0.46 -26.84 14.86
N LYS A 481 0.70 -26.93 14.19
CA LYS A 481 1.72 -27.96 14.47
C LYS A 481 2.93 -27.42 15.22
N LEU A 482 3.35 -26.20 14.89
CA LEU A 482 4.58 -25.60 15.41
C LEU A 482 4.50 -24.07 15.38
N ALA A 483 5.25 -23.42 16.26
CA ALA A 483 5.47 -21.99 16.23
C ALA A 483 6.86 -21.63 16.77
N LYS A 484 7.46 -20.57 16.25
CA LYS A 484 8.77 -20.09 16.69
C LYS A 484 8.97 -18.61 16.36
N ASP A 485 9.59 -17.89 17.29
CA ASP A 485 10.01 -16.52 17.04
C ASP A 485 11.34 -16.48 16.29
N ASP A 486 11.41 -15.70 15.22
CA ASP A 486 12.62 -15.43 14.45
C ASP A 486 12.59 -14.01 13.85
N PHE A 487 13.72 -13.31 13.96
CA PHE A 487 13.84 -11.88 13.66
C PHE A 487 14.63 -11.60 12.37
N ALA A 488 15.00 -12.62 11.60
CA ALA A 488 15.89 -12.47 10.46
C ALA A 488 15.28 -11.65 9.31
N PHE A 489 13.97 -11.80 9.07
CA PHE A 489 13.28 -11.16 7.95
C PHE A 489 12.02 -10.44 8.42
N GLY A 490 11.99 -9.11 8.29
CA GLY A 490 10.82 -8.28 8.62
C GLY A 490 9.79 -8.18 7.50
N THR A 491 10.22 -8.31 6.24
CA THR A 491 9.35 -8.31 5.06
C THR A 491 9.84 -9.27 3.98
N GLY A 492 9.01 -9.61 3.00
CA GLY A 492 9.47 -10.28 1.78
C GLY A 492 8.35 -10.96 0.99
N ARG A 493 8.71 -11.55 -0.14
CA ARG A 493 7.77 -12.25 -1.03
C ARG A 493 7.29 -13.58 -0.44
N ILE A 494 6.27 -14.13 -1.06
CA ILE A 494 5.76 -15.47 -0.78
C ILE A 494 6.13 -16.42 -1.92
N GLY A 495 6.08 -17.72 -1.68
CA GLY A 495 6.38 -18.66 -2.73
C GLY A 495 6.21 -20.12 -2.37
N LEU A 496 6.70 -20.96 -3.26
CA LEU A 496 6.72 -22.41 -3.15
C LEU A 496 8.16 -22.89 -3.21
N LYS A 497 8.47 -23.89 -2.38
CA LYS A 497 9.79 -24.52 -2.38
C LYS A 497 9.68 -26.03 -2.31
N GLY A 498 10.56 -26.71 -3.06
CA GLY A 498 10.86 -28.13 -2.92
C GLY A 498 12.36 -28.38 -2.91
N TYR A 499 12.83 -29.42 -2.24
CA TYR A 499 14.20 -29.92 -2.37
C TYR A 499 14.17 -31.42 -2.62
N GLN A 500 14.80 -31.87 -3.71
CA GLN A 500 14.77 -33.27 -4.16
C GLN A 500 13.35 -33.88 -4.09
N GLN A 501 12.36 -33.13 -4.57
CA GLN A 501 10.96 -33.44 -4.38
C GLN A 501 10.13 -32.92 -5.55
N ALA A 502 9.52 -33.85 -6.29
CA ALA A 502 8.45 -33.51 -7.21
C ALA A 502 7.15 -33.28 -6.42
N PHE A 503 6.43 -32.20 -6.74
CA PHE A 503 5.22 -31.81 -6.04
C PHE A 503 4.33 -30.89 -6.87
N THR A 504 3.07 -30.81 -6.45
CA THR A 504 2.08 -29.87 -6.98
C THR A 504 1.51 -29.05 -5.83
N ALA A 505 1.34 -27.74 -6.05
CA ALA A 505 0.59 -26.87 -5.15
C ALA A 505 -0.65 -26.32 -5.88
N SER A 506 -1.79 -26.25 -5.19
CA SER A 506 -3.04 -25.69 -5.71
C SER A 506 -3.78 -24.86 -4.67
N GLY A 507 -4.67 -23.96 -5.13
CA GLY A 507 -5.49 -23.11 -4.27
C GLY A 507 -4.66 -22.25 -3.32
N LEU A 508 -3.68 -21.52 -3.85
CA LEU A 508 -2.82 -20.66 -3.04
C LEU A 508 -3.60 -19.41 -2.62
N THR A 509 -3.60 -19.12 -1.33
CA THR A 509 -4.13 -17.88 -0.74
C THR A 509 -3.04 -17.21 0.10
N VAL A 510 -2.96 -15.88 0.02
CA VAL A 510 -1.97 -15.06 0.74
C VAL A 510 -2.70 -13.93 1.43
N THR A 511 -2.82 -14.00 2.75
CA THR A 511 -3.60 -13.09 3.59
C THR A 511 -2.69 -12.12 4.36
N ALA A 512 -2.75 -10.80 4.17
CA ALA A 512 -2.14 -9.84 5.11
C ALA A 512 -2.74 -10.03 6.50
N LEU A 513 -1.88 -10.02 7.52
CA LEU A 513 -2.29 -10.05 8.93
C LEU A 513 -2.12 -8.62 9.49
N GLY A 514 -2.96 -8.26 10.47
CA GLY A 514 -3.09 -6.88 10.97
C GLY A 514 -1.88 -6.30 11.68
#